data_AF-A0A2V7GNW4-F1
#
_entry.id   AF-A0A2V7GNW4-F1
#
_cell.length_a   1.000
_cell.length_b   1.000
_cell.length_c   1.000
_cell.angle_alpha   90.00
_cell.angle_beta   90.00
_cell.angle_gamma   90.00
#
_symmetry.space_group_name_H-M   'P 1'
#
loop_
_entity.id
_entity.type
_entity.pdbx_description
1 polymer ?
#
loop_
_entity_poly.entity_id
_entity_poly.type
_entity_poly.pdbx_seq_one_letter_code
_entity_poly.pdbx_strand_id
1 'polypeptide(L)'
;MPFAILIAAAGAAAGGSLPTVLGAIRGCVLAYTLVLLFRIGDDLADLISDRVRHPGRVLVRASNKTPIVVLALVIALGDVLLMMSQPRPGARIAVFAAISLLLRLWYHRRVRLCAGPLTGAHVVLLKYPAISLLTCASWDGLTLHTALPSLGAIYLGLCIYEQVHDRAVRDSRGAPWIFAAEVGLLAGLPLLALSSGDLLR
;
A
#
# COMPACT_ATOMS: atom_id res chain seq x y z
N MET A 1 -12.13 6.64 3.06
CA MET A 1 -12.53 5.94 4.29
C MET A 1 -12.68 4.42 4.12
N PRO A 2 -13.54 3.86 3.23
CA PRO A 2 -13.74 2.41 3.18
C PRO A 2 -12.46 1.62 2.86
N PHE A 3 -11.62 2.16 1.99
CA PHE A 3 -10.35 1.54 1.64
C PHE A 3 -9.32 1.50 2.80
N ALA A 4 -9.26 2.52 3.64
CA ALA A 4 -8.37 2.53 4.81
C ALA A 4 -8.81 1.48 5.85
N ILE A 5 -10.12 1.29 6.01
CA ILE A 5 -10.68 0.24 6.87
C ILE A 5 -10.27 -1.14 6.35
N LEU A 6 -10.36 -1.37 5.03
CA LEU A 6 -9.94 -2.63 4.41
C LEU A 6 -8.44 -2.90 4.65
N ILE A 7 -7.58 -1.90 4.47
CA ILE A 7 -6.14 -2.01 4.74
C ILE A 7 -5.86 -2.34 6.20
N ALA A 8 -6.53 -1.64 7.13
CA ALA A 8 -6.39 -1.86 8.56
C ALA A 8 -6.90 -3.25 8.98
N ALA A 9 -8.02 -3.71 8.40
CA ALA A 9 -8.55 -5.04 8.64
C ALA A 9 -7.61 -6.14 8.16
N ALA A 10 -6.99 -5.98 6.99
CA ALA A 10 -5.96 -6.89 6.52
C ALA A 10 -4.71 -6.89 7.42
N GLY A 11 -4.36 -5.73 8.00
CA GLY A 11 -3.25 -5.62 8.96
C GLY A 11 -3.55 -6.34 10.27
N ALA A 12 -4.78 -6.23 10.76
CA ALA A 12 -5.27 -6.97 11.92
C ALA A 12 -5.26 -8.49 11.67
N ALA A 13 -5.77 -8.93 10.51
CA ALA A 13 -5.76 -10.34 10.12
C ALA A 13 -4.33 -10.90 10.03
N ALA A 14 -3.39 -10.14 9.46
CA ALA A 14 -1.97 -10.50 9.40
C ALA A 14 -1.35 -10.71 10.78
N GLY A 15 -1.76 -9.94 11.78
CA GLY A 15 -1.28 -10.03 13.17
C GLY A 15 -1.81 -11.23 13.95
N GLY A 16 -2.79 -11.98 13.41
CA GLY A 16 -3.32 -13.19 14.03
C GLY A 16 -4.13 -12.97 15.32
N SER A 17 -4.38 -11.72 15.71
CA SER A 17 -5.17 -11.38 16.90
C SER A 17 -6.16 -10.27 16.61
N LEU A 18 -7.33 -10.33 17.27
CA LEU A 18 -8.32 -9.28 17.17
C LEU A 18 -7.79 -8.01 17.86
N PRO A 19 -7.83 -6.85 17.19
CA PRO A 19 -7.40 -5.61 17.79
C PRO A 19 -8.37 -5.19 18.90
N THR A 20 -7.84 -4.55 19.94
CA THR A 20 -8.69 -3.78 20.86
C THR A 20 -9.37 -2.63 20.11
N VAL A 21 -10.45 -2.06 20.66
CA VAL A 21 -11.13 -0.90 20.03
C VAL A 21 -10.14 0.24 19.75
N LEU A 22 -9.28 0.56 20.71
CA LEU A 22 -8.24 1.58 20.54
C LEU A 22 -7.22 1.17 19.46
N GLY A 23 -6.81 -0.10 19.43
CA GLY A 23 -5.92 -0.63 18.39
C GLY A 23 -6.52 -0.51 16.99
N ALA A 24 -7.81 -0.82 16.84
CA ALA A 24 -8.54 -0.69 15.58
C ALA A 24 -8.64 0.78 15.13
N ILE A 25 -8.95 1.71 16.04
CA ILE A 25 -8.97 3.15 15.75
C ILE A 25 -7.59 3.61 15.28
N ARG A 26 -6.53 3.27 16.02
CA ARG A 26 -5.15 3.62 15.66
C ARG A 26 -4.75 3.04 14.30
N GLY A 27 -5.10 1.79 14.02
CA GLY A 27 -4.88 1.14 12.73
C GLY A 27 -5.59 1.86 11.58
N CYS A 28 -6.87 2.19 11.74
CA CYS A 28 -7.64 2.93 10.73
C CYS A 28 -7.09 4.34 10.49
N VAL A 29 -6.75 5.07 11.56
CA VAL A 29 -6.14 6.40 11.46
C VAL A 29 -4.82 6.29 10.70
N LEU A 30 -3.92 5.41 11.12
CA LEU A 30 -2.61 5.20 10.48
C LEU A 30 -2.74 4.77 9.02
N ALA A 31 -3.66 3.87 8.69
CA ALA A 31 -3.91 3.46 7.31
C ALA A 31 -4.37 4.65 6.46
N TYR A 32 -5.30 5.45 6.99
CA TYR A 32 -5.84 6.61 6.27
C TYR A 32 -4.78 7.68 6.01
N THR A 33 -4.01 8.05 7.04
CA THR A 33 -2.97 9.07 6.95
C THR A 33 -1.81 8.62 6.07
N LEU A 34 -1.37 7.37 6.16
CA LEU A 34 -0.33 6.84 5.26
C LEU A 34 -0.81 6.79 3.81
N VAL A 35 -2.04 6.34 3.54
CA VAL A 35 -2.60 6.38 2.18
C VAL A 35 -2.61 7.81 1.64
N LEU A 36 -3.03 8.78 2.44
CA LEU A 36 -3.03 10.19 2.06
C LEU A 36 -1.61 10.71 1.80
N LEU A 37 -0.66 10.38 2.68
CA LEU A 37 0.74 10.77 2.56
C LEU A 37 1.37 10.24 1.27
N PHE A 38 1.22 8.94 1.00
CA PHE A 38 1.71 8.34 -0.24
C PHE A 38 0.97 8.86 -1.47
N ARG A 39 -0.32 9.18 -1.37
CA ARG A 39 -1.07 9.80 -2.47
C ARG A 39 -0.50 11.17 -2.84
N ILE A 40 -0.23 12.01 -1.84
CA ILE A 40 0.43 13.32 -2.06
C ILE A 40 1.82 13.11 -2.66
N GLY A 41 2.57 12.12 -2.17
CA GLY A 41 3.88 11.76 -2.71
C GLY A 41 3.84 11.38 -4.20
N ASP A 42 2.90 10.52 -4.59
CA ASP A 42 2.69 10.12 -5.98
C ASP A 42 2.33 11.35 -6.86
N ASP A 43 1.35 12.15 -6.43
CA ASP A 43 0.89 13.31 -7.22
C ASP A 43 2.01 14.35 -7.40
N LEU A 44 2.88 14.52 -6.40
CA LEU A 44 4.07 15.37 -6.53
C LEU A 44 5.10 14.79 -7.52
N ALA A 45 5.29 13.47 -7.52
CA ALA A 45 6.22 12.79 -8.43
C ALA A 45 5.73 12.76 -9.88
N ASP A 46 4.40 12.75 -10.09
CA ASP A 46 3.77 12.69 -11.41
C ASP A 46 3.46 14.06 -12.02
N LEU A 47 3.80 15.15 -11.33
CA LEU A 47 3.42 16.51 -11.69
C LEU A 47 3.79 16.94 -13.13
N ILE A 48 4.93 16.50 -13.64
CA ILE A 48 5.36 16.80 -15.02
C ILE A 48 4.45 16.11 -16.03
N SER A 49 4.15 14.83 -15.82
CA SER A 49 3.25 14.04 -16.67
C SER A 49 1.81 14.58 -16.59
N ASP A 50 1.37 14.92 -15.38
CA ASP A 50 0.03 15.42 -15.12
C ASP A 50 -0.26 16.79 -15.73
N ARG A 51 0.76 17.65 -15.92
CA ARG A 51 0.58 18.91 -16.67
C ARG A 51 0.07 18.69 -18.08
N VAL A 52 0.44 17.58 -18.71
CA VAL A 52 0.02 17.24 -20.07
C VAL A 52 -1.27 16.43 -20.04
N ARG A 53 -1.33 15.37 -19.22
CA ARG A 53 -2.44 14.40 -19.24
C ARG A 53 -3.65 14.83 -18.41
N HIS A 54 -3.42 15.59 -17.34
CA HIS A 54 -4.44 15.93 -16.34
C HIS A 54 -4.32 17.38 -15.85
N PRO A 55 -4.42 18.39 -16.74
CA PRO A 55 -4.23 19.79 -16.38
C PRO A 55 -5.22 20.31 -15.33
N GLY A 56 -6.34 19.61 -15.11
CA GLY A 56 -7.33 19.92 -14.09
C GLY A 56 -6.95 19.56 -12.64
N ARG A 57 -5.86 18.79 -12.41
CA ARG A 57 -5.48 18.37 -11.06
C ARG A 57 -5.05 19.56 -10.18
N VAL A 58 -5.44 19.53 -8.91
CA VAL A 58 -5.19 20.61 -7.94
C VAL A 58 -3.71 20.98 -7.87
N LEU A 59 -2.82 19.98 -7.79
CA LEU A 59 -1.37 20.19 -7.70
C LEU A 59 -0.75 20.80 -8.98
N VAL A 60 -1.36 20.57 -10.14
CA VAL A 60 -0.94 21.17 -11.40
C VAL A 60 -1.32 22.65 -11.47
N ARG A 61 -2.53 23.00 -10.97
CA ARG A 61 -3.07 24.37 -10.99
C ARG A 61 -2.58 25.23 -9.82
N ALA A 62 -2.08 24.64 -8.75
CA ALA A 62 -1.60 25.37 -7.59
C ALA A 62 -0.41 26.27 -7.94
N SER A 63 -0.54 27.57 -7.71
CA SER A 63 0.55 28.56 -7.84
C SER A 63 1.64 28.34 -6.80
N ASN A 64 1.28 27.86 -5.61
CA ASN A 64 2.19 27.52 -4.53
C ASN A 64 1.87 26.12 -3.97
N LYS A 65 2.88 25.25 -3.93
CA LYS A 65 2.76 23.85 -3.46
C LYS A 65 3.19 23.67 -2.00
N THR A 66 3.81 24.70 -1.40
CA THR A 66 4.32 24.66 -0.03
C THR A 66 3.26 24.22 0.98
N PRO A 67 1.98 24.69 0.94
CA PRO A 67 0.97 24.23 1.90
C PRO A 67 0.73 22.72 1.85
N ILE A 68 0.75 22.12 0.65
CA ILE A 68 0.53 20.67 0.48
C ILE A 68 1.74 19.88 0.98
N VAL A 69 2.96 20.37 0.74
CA VAL A 69 4.18 19.77 1.28
C VAL A 69 4.21 19.86 2.80
N VAL A 70 3.85 21.01 3.39
CA VAL A 70 3.76 21.18 4.85
C VAL A 70 2.72 20.24 5.43
N LEU A 71 1.54 20.12 4.82
CA LEU A 71 0.53 19.16 5.25
C LEU A 71 1.06 17.71 5.23
N ALA A 72 1.75 17.32 4.15
CA ALA A 72 2.35 15.98 4.05
C ALA A 72 3.41 15.75 5.14
N LEU A 73 4.24 16.74 5.45
CA LEU A 73 5.24 16.65 6.53
C LEU A 73 4.57 16.53 7.91
N VAL A 74 3.50 17.28 8.17
CA VAL A 74 2.72 17.19 9.42
C VAL A 74 2.08 15.80 9.56
N ILE A 75 1.48 15.27 8.48
CA ILE A 75 0.93 13.91 8.46
C ILE A 75 2.02 12.89 8.75
N ALA A 76 3.16 12.97 8.05
CA ALA A 76 4.28 12.05 8.25
C ALA A 76 4.83 12.07 9.68
N LEU A 77 4.94 13.27 10.28
CA LEU A 77 5.34 13.41 11.68
C LEU A 77 4.31 12.76 12.62
N GLY A 78 3.02 12.98 12.37
CA GLY A 78 1.94 12.34 13.12
C GLY A 78 1.98 10.81 13.04
N ASP A 79 2.23 10.26 11.85
CA ASP A 79 2.36 8.82 11.63
C ASP A 79 3.57 8.23 12.38
N VAL A 80 4.72 8.92 12.34
CA VAL A 80 5.92 8.50 13.09
C VAL A 80 5.66 8.52 14.60
N LEU A 81 5.03 9.57 15.13
CA LEU A 81 4.66 9.63 16.54
C LEU A 81 3.67 8.52 16.93
N LEU A 82 2.70 8.22 16.06
CA LEU A 82 1.77 7.12 16.26
C LEU A 82 2.49 5.77 16.26
N MET A 83 3.44 5.53 15.35
CA MET A 83 4.27 4.32 15.33
C MET A 83 5.17 4.21 16.58
N MET A 84 5.72 5.32 17.07
CA MET A 84 6.51 5.36 18.31
C MET A 84 5.71 4.93 19.55
N SER A 85 4.38 5.10 19.52
CA SER A 85 3.48 4.68 20.60
C SER A 85 3.07 3.20 20.55
N GLN A 86 3.56 2.43 19.57
CA GLN A 86 3.18 1.04 19.33
C GLN A 86 4.35 0.07 19.61
N PRO A 87 4.07 -1.23 19.79
CA PRO A 87 5.11 -2.24 19.91
C PRO A 87 6.05 -2.27 18.70
N ARG A 88 7.34 -2.52 18.97
CA ARG A 88 8.43 -2.54 17.98
C ARG A 88 8.50 -1.28 17.10
N PRO A 89 8.59 -0.08 17.69
CA PRO A 89 8.50 1.18 16.93
C PRO A 89 9.61 1.32 15.89
N GLY A 90 10.84 0.87 16.20
CA GLY A 90 11.97 0.90 15.27
C GLY A 90 11.74 0.08 14.00
N ALA A 91 11.09 -1.10 14.12
CA ALA A 91 10.79 -1.95 12.98
C ALA A 91 9.72 -1.33 12.07
N ARG A 92 8.69 -0.70 12.66
CA ARG A 92 7.65 0.03 11.92
C ARG A 92 8.24 1.21 11.16
N ILE A 93 9.05 2.02 11.84
CA ILE A 93 9.73 3.17 11.21
C ILE A 93 10.68 2.70 10.10
N ALA A 94 11.40 1.59 10.31
CA ALA A 94 12.26 1.02 9.27
C ALA A 94 11.46 0.58 8.04
N VAL A 95 10.32 -0.10 8.20
CA VAL A 95 9.44 -0.47 7.07
C VAL A 95 8.89 0.77 6.36
N PHE A 96 8.41 1.77 7.11
CA PHE A 96 7.93 3.03 6.55
C PHE A 96 9.03 3.77 5.76
N ALA A 97 10.25 3.85 6.30
CA ALA A 97 11.39 4.45 5.63
C ALA A 97 11.79 3.65 4.38
N ALA A 98 11.81 2.32 4.47
CA ALA A 98 12.18 1.43 3.37
C ALA A 98 11.22 1.56 2.19
N ILE A 99 9.90 1.52 2.42
CA ILE A 99 8.92 1.68 1.34
C ILE A 99 8.96 3.10 0.75
N SER A 100 9.17 4.12 1.57
CA SER A 100 9.31 5.51 1.11
C SER A 100 10.54 5.69 0.22
N LEU A 101 11.67 5.10 0.62
CA LEU A 101 12.91 5.11 -0.16
C LEU A 101 12.74 4.31 -1.46
N LEU A 102 12.16 3.12 -1.41
CA LEU A 102 11.90 2.28 -2.57
C LEU A 102 11.07 3.03 -3.62
N LEU A 103 9.97 3.66 -3.22
CA LEU A 103 9.12 4.43 -4.12
C LEU A 103 9.86 5.65 -4.68
N ARG A 104 10.61 6.37 -3.84
CA ARG A 104 11.41 7.51 -4.32
C ARG A 104 12.45 7.09 -5.36
N LEU A 105 13.14 5.96 -5.13
CA LEU A 105 14.09 5.39 -6.08
C LEU A 105 13.39 4.94 -7.37
N TRP A 106 12.22 4.32 -7.24
CA TRP A 106 11.37 3.94 -8.37
C TRP A 106 11.03 5.15 -9.23
N TYR A 107 10.47 6.21 -8.64
CA TYR A 107 10.11 7.44 -9.37
C TYR A 107 11.31 8.09 -10.04
N HIS A 108 12.49 8.05 -9.42
CA HIS A 108 13.71 8.59 -10.02
C HIS A 108 14.24 7.74 -11.19
N ARG A 109 14.09 6.42 -11.13
CA ARG A 109 14.68 5.48 -12.11
C ARG A 109 13.71 5.00 -13.18
N ARG A 110 12.40 5.08 -13.00
CA ARG A 110 11.38 4.50 -13.90
C ARG A 110 11.55 4.89 -15.36
N VAL A 111 11.93 6.14 -15.63
CA VAL A 111 12.17 6.64 -17.01
C VAL A 111 13.38 5.96 -17.63
N ARG A 112 14.46 5.76 -16.87
CA ARG A 112 15.68 5.07 -17.33
C ARG A 112 15.47 3.56 -17.51
N LEU A 113 14.57 2.98 -16.72
CA LEU A 113 14.24 1.55 -16.79
C LEU A 113 13.24 1.22 -17.91
N CYS A 114 12.75 2.22 -18.66
CA CYS A 114 11.68 2.05 -19.65
C CYS A 114 10.49 1.25 -19.10
N ALA A 115 10.16 1.48 -17.82
CA ALA A 115 9.14 0.71 -17.14
C ALA A 115 7.78 0.88 -17.82
N GLY A 116 7.17 -0.23 -18.23
CA GLY A 116 5.83 -0.22 -18.82
C GLY A 116 4.75 0.11 -17.78
N PRO A 117 3.52 0.46 -18.21
CA PRO A 117 2.40 0.77 -17.33
C PRO A 117 2.13 -0.35 -16.32
N LEU A 118 2.21 -1.61 -16.76
CA LEU A 118 1.98 -2.78 -15.92
C LEU A 118 2.98 -2.90 -14.77
N THR A 119 4.28 -2.80 -15.07
CA THR A 119 5.34 -2.82 -14.03
C THR A 119 5.21 -1.62 -13.09
N GLY A 120 4.89 -0.45 -13.63
CA GLY A 120 4.64 0.76 -12.84
C GLY A 120 3.52 0.57 -11.82
N ALA A 121 2.38 0.03 -12.25
CA ALA A 121 1.26 -0.28 -11.38
C ALA A 121 1.69 -1.21 -10.24
N HIS A 122 2.32 -2.34 -10.55
CA HIS A 122 2.73 -3.33 -9.54
C HIS A 122 3.68 -2.77 -8.48
N VAL A 123 4.68 -1.98 -8.89
CA VAL A 123 5.64 -1.38 -7.96
C VAL A 123 4.98 -0.34 -7.07
N VAL A 124 4.10 0.50 -7.63
CA VAL A 124 3.38 1.53 -6.86
C VAL A 124 2.39 0.89 -5.88
N LEU A 125 1.69 -0.18 -6.28
CA LEU A 125 0.73 -0.89 -5.45
C LEU A 125 1.37 -1.64 -4.27
N LEU A 126 2.68 -1.94 -4.32
CA LEU A 126 3.40 -2.63 -3.24
C LEU A 126 3.34 -1.89 -1.90
N LYS A 127 3.08 -0.59 -1.91
CA LYS A 127 2.93 0.19 -0.68
C LYS A 127 1.72 -0.21 0.15
N TYR A 128 0.64 -0.72 -0.45
CA TYR A 128 -0.58 -1.05 0.29
C TYR A 128 -0.41 -2.24 1.24
N PRO A 129 0.25 -3.35 0.83
CA PRO A 129 0.72 -4.36 1.76
C PRO A 129 1.61 -3.82 2.88
N ALA A 130 2.54 -2.90 2.57
CA ALA A 130 3.40 -2.30 3.59
C ALA A 130 2.59 -1.46 4.60
N ILE A 131 1.64 -0.64 4.14
CA ILE A 131 0.73 0.12 5.00
C ILE A 131 -0.10 -0.83 5.87
N SER A 132 -0.64 -1.91 5.28
CA SER A 132 -1.40 -2.92 6.02
C SER A 132 -0.56 -3.57 7.13
N LEU A 133 0.69 -3.95 6.83
CA LEU A 133 1.63 -4.46 7.83
C LEU A 133 1.91 -3.43 8.95
N LEU A 134 2.07 -2.15 8.61
CA LEU A 134 2.27 -1.07 9.58
C LEU A 134 1.05 -0.86 10.48
N THR A 135 -0.14 -1.28 10.06
CA THR A 135 -1.38 -1.17 10.86
C THR A 135 -1.63 -2.37 11.77
N CYS A 136 -0.81 -3.43 11.66
CA CYS A 136 -0.90 -4.61 12.50
C CYS A 136 -0.77 -4.25 13.98
N ALA A 137 -1.68 -4.76 14.83
CA ALA A 137 -1.69 -4.46 16.26
C ALA A 137 -0.49 -5.09 16.99
N SER A 138 -0.14 -6.33 16.65
CA SER A 138 0.97 -7.07 17.27
C SER A 138 1.91 -7.63 16.22
N TRP A 139 3.16 -7.15 16.22
CA TRP A 139 4.20 -7.68 15.36
C TRP A 139 4.84 -8.97 15.91
N ASP A 140 4.57 -9.31 17.17
CA ASP A 140 5.06 -10.56 17.77
C ASP A 140 4.30 -11.79 17.24
N GLY A 141 3.04 -11.61 16.85
CA GLY A 141 2.20 -12.66 16.25
C GLY A 141 2.29 -12.77 14.72
N LEU A 142 3.14 -11.95 14.08
CA LEU A 142 3.33 -12.01 12.64
C LEU A 142 4.03 -13.32 12.25
N THR A 143 3.29 -14.19 11.61
CA THR A 143 3.83 -15.39 10.96
C THR A 143 3.67 -15.26 9.45
N LEU A 144 4.50 -15.99 8.68
CA LEU A 144 4.32 -16.05 7.23
C LEU A 144 2.91 -16.57 6.87
N HIS A 145 2.36 -17.48 7.68
CA HIS A 145 1.06 -18.11 7.49
C HIS A 145 -0.12 -17.13 7.62
N THR A 146 -0.06 -16.20 8.57
CA THR A 146 -1.12 -15.18 8.74
C THR A 146 -0.88 -13.97 7.85
N ALA A 147 0.36 -13.53 7.70
CA ALA A 147 0.69 -12.33 6.95
C ALA A 147 0.53 -12.51 5.44
N LEU A 148 1.00 -13.64 4.88
CA LEU A 148 1.03 -13.83 3.42
C LEU A 148 -0.38 -13.81 2.79
N PRO A 149 -1.39 -14.53 3.31
CA PRO A 149 -2.74 -14.48 2.74
C PRO A 149 -3.38 -13.10 2.87
N SER A 150 -3.24 -12.43 4.01
CA SER A 150 -3.87 -11.10 4.21
C SER A 150 -3.23 -10.01 3.36
N LEU A 151 -1.91 -9.92 3.36
CA LEU A 151 -1.16 -8.93 2.57
C LEU A 151 -1.25 -9.23 1.07
N GLY A 152 -1.19 -10.52 0.71
CA GLY A 152 -1.36 -11.00 -0.66
C GLY A 152 -2.75 -10.67 -1.20
N ALA A 153 -3.81 -10.85 -0.41
CA ALA A 153 -5.17 -10.53 -0.85
C ALA A 153 -5.35 -9.03 -1.14
N ILE A 154 -4.81 -8.15 -0.30
CA ILE A 154 -4.81 -6.71 -0.56
C ILE A 154 -4.03 -6.37 -1.83
N TYR A 155 -2.82 -6.94 -1.98
CA TYR A 155 -1.98 -6.69 -3.15
C TYR A 155 -2.67 -7.12 -4.44
N LEU A 156 -3.08 -8.38 -4.53
CA LEU A 156 -3.69 -8.96 -5.71
C LEU A 156 -5.03 -8.31 -6.04
N GLY A 157 -5.86 -8.04 -5.01
CA GLY A 157 -7.13 -7.35 -5.20
C GLY A 157 -6.95 -5.96 -5.81
N LEU A 158 -5.91 -5.22 -5.40
CA LEU A 158 -5.59 -3.92 -5.98
C LEU A 158 -5.00 -4.03 -7.39
N CYS A 159 -4.17 -5.03 -7.67
CA CYS A 159 -3.63 -5.24 -9.02
C CYS A 159 -4.75 -5.59 -10.01
N ILE A 160 -5.67 -6.47 -9.63
CA ILE A 160 -6.88 -6.81 -10.40
C ILE A 160 -7.75 -5.56 -10.60
N TYR A 161 -8.01 -4.79 -9.53
CA TYR A 161 -8.78 -3.55 -9.62
C TYR A 161 -8.15 -2.58 -10.64
N GLU A 162 -6.84 -2.36 -10.55
CA GLU A 162 -6.12 -1.46 -11.44
C GLU A 162 -6.19 -1.94 -12.90
N GLN A 163 -5.99 -3.23 -13.16
CA GLN A 163 -6.08 -3.80 -14.51
C GLN A 163 -7.48 -3.70 -15.12
N VAL A 164 -8.54 -3.74 -14.30
CA VAL A 164 -9.92 -3.56 -14.78
C VAL A 164 -10.19 -2.10 -15.15
N HIS A 165 -9.67 -1.15 -14.37
CA HIS A 165 -10.06 0.27 -14.45
C HIS A 165 -9.08 1.13 -15.27
N ASP A 166 -7.79 0.81 -15.30
CA ASP A 166 -6.79 1.53 -16.10
C ASP A 166 -6.56 0.83 -17.45
N ARG A 167 -7.01 1.49 -18.52
CA ARG A 167 -6.81 1.02 -19.90
C ARG A 167 -5.34 0.85 -20.26
N ALA A 168 -4.45 1.72 -19.79
CA ALA A 168 -3.03 1.64 -20.13
C ALA A 168 -2.38 0.39 -19.54
N VAL A 169 -2.80 -0.02 -18.33
CA VAL A 169 -2.36 -1.26 -17.70
C VAL A 169 -2.98 -2.46 -18.42
N ARG A 170 -4.29 -2.42 -18.70
CA ARG A 170 -5.02 -3.50 -19.38
C ARG A 170 -4.52 -3.81 -20.78
N ASP A 171 -4.17 -2.78 -21.53
CA ASP A 171 -3.74 -2.90 -22.93
C ASP A 171 -2.21 -3.21 -23.03
N SER A 172 -1.52 -3.36 -21.89
CA SER A 172 -0.10 -3.74 -21.86
C SER A 172 0.13 -5.19 -22.28
N ARG A 173 1.27 -5.45 -22.94
CA ARG A 173 1.67 -6.81 -23.32
C ARG A 173 1.78 -7.70 -22.07
N GLY A 174 1.11 -8.85 -22.11
CA GLY A 174 1.12 -9.83 -21.02
C GLY A 174 0.09 -9.58 -19.91
N ALA A 175 -0.64 -8.45 -19.94
CA ALA A 175 -1.66 -8.15 -18.94
C ALA A 175 -2.71 -9.28 -18.78
N PRO A 176 -3.25 -9.93 -19.84
CA PRO A 176 -4.21 -11.02 -19.67
C PRO A 176 -3.66 -12.23 -18.91
N TRP A 177 -2.39 -12.58 -19.13
CA TRP A 177 -1.74 -13.71 -18.45
C TRP A 177 -1.47 -13.39 -16.98
N ILE A 178 -1.01 -12.17 -16.70
CA ILE A 178 -0.79 -11.71 -15.32
C ILE A 178 -2.11 -11.62 -14.58
N PHE A 179 -3.17 -11.07 -15.20
CA PHE A 179 -4.52 -11.03 -14.64
C PHE A 179 -5.02 -12.43 -14.25
N ALA A 180 -4.92 -13.40 -15.17
CA ALA A 180 -5.35 -14.78 -14.91
C ALA A 180 -4.55 -15.41 -13.76
N ALA A 181 -3.24 -15.16 -13.70
CA ALA A 181 -2.39 -15.62 -12.61
C ALA A 181 -2.78 -14.97 -11.27
N GLU A 182 -3.02 -13.66 -11.23
CA GLU A 182 -3.44 -12.94 -10.03
C GLU A 182 -4.79 -13.42 -9.51
N VAL A 183 -5.78 -13.63 -10.39
CA VAL A 183 -7.09 -14.18 -10.03
C VAL A 183 -6.94 -15.60 -9.46
N GLY A 184 -6.14 -16.43 -10.12
CA GLY A 184 -5.85 -17.80 -9.64
C GLY A 184 -5.16 -17.80 -8.28
N LEU A 185 -4.16 -16.94 -8.09
CA LEU A 185 -3.47 -16.77 -6.81
C LEU A 185 -4.43 -16.27 -5.72
N LEU A 186 -5.23 -15.26 -6.00
CA LEU A 186 -6.20 -14.70 -5.05
C LEU A 186 -7.23 -15.75 -4.61
N ALA A 187 -7.73 -16.56 -5.55
CA ALA A 187 -8.62 -17.69 -5.25
C ALA A 187 -7.93 -18.82 -4.46
N GLY A 188 -6.60 -18.97 -4.60
CA GLY A 188 -5.79 -19.96 -3.89
C GLY A 188 -5.37 -19.55 -2.47
N LEU A 189 -5.32 -18.25 -2.14
CA LEU A 189 -4.90 -17.78 -0.81
C LEU A 189 -5.72 -18.37 0.35
N PRO A 190 -7.06 -18.50 0.27
CA PRO A 190 -7.84 -19.18 1.31
C PRO A 190 -7.46 -20.66 1.47
N LEU A 191 -7.16 -21.36 0.37
CA LEU A 191 -6.76 -22.77 0.41
C LEU A 191 -5.41 -22.94 1.11
N LEU A 192 -4.47 -22.02 0.90
CA LEU A 192 -3.20 -22.00 1.63
C LEU A 192 -3.43 -21.83 3.13
N ALA A 193 -4.31 -20.90 3.53
CA ALA A 193 -4.66 -20.69 4.93
C ALA A 193 -5.31 -21.92 5.57
N LEU A 194 -6.20 -22.62 4.85
CA LEU A 194 -6.85 -23.86 5.31
C LEU A 194 -5.86 -25.02 5.42
N SER A 195 -4.99 -25.21 4.42
CA SER A 195 -4.00 -26.31 4.43
C SER A 195 -3.00 -26.21 5.58
N SER A 196 -2.72 -25.00 6.07
CA SER A 196 -1.88 -24.78 7.24
C SER A 196 -2.59 -24.99 8.59
N GLY A 197 -3.92 -25.08 8.61
CA GLY A 197 -4.71 -25.22 9.84
C GLY A 197 -4.74 -26.64 10.43
N ASP A 198 -4.45 -27.66 9.62
CA ASP A 198 -4.59 -29.09 10.01
C ASP A 198 -3.27 -29.76 10.43
N LEU A 199 -2.13 -29.06 10.40
CA LEU A 199 -0.81 -29.63 10.72
C LEU A 199 -0.30 -29.31 12.14
N LEU A 200 -1.08 -28.61 12.97
CA LEU A 200 -0.71 -28.23 14.34
C LEU A 200 -1.84 -28.47 15.37
N ARG A 201 -2.62 -29.54 15.19
CA ARG A 201 -3.39 -30.15 16.28
C ARG A 201 -2.83 -31.53 16.60
#